data_AF-A0A501VRD8-F1
#
_entry.id   AF-A0A501VRD8-F1
#
_cell.length_a   1.000
_cell.length_b   1.000
_cell.length_c   1.000
_cell.angle_alpha   90.00
_cell.angle_beta   90.00
_cell.angle_gamma   90.00
#
_symmetry.space_group_name_H-M   'P 1'
#
loop_
_entity.id
_entity.type
_entity.pdbx_description
1 polymer ?
#
loop_
_entity_poly.entity_id
_entity_poly.type
_entity_poly.pdbx_seq_one_letter_code
_entity_poly.pdbx_strand_id
1 'polypeptide(L)' 'MKFPYVILLGLLLLVDILTFTEIASLVRQPSDLQVAIGLGLLLVLVIANFFVIRLSINKLKP' A
#
# COMPACT_ATOMS: atom_id res chain seq x y z
N MET A 1 6.54 15.64 -18.54
CA MET A 1 6.29 14.19 -18.39
C MET A 1 6.05 13.79 -16.93
N LYS A 2 5.09 14.45 -16.26
CA LYS A 2 4.79 14.25 -14.82
C LYS A 2 3.47 13.50 -14.58
N PHE A 3 2.60 13.48 -15.59
CA PHE A 3 1.28 12.87 -15.56
C PHE A 3 1.26 11.36 -15.23
N PRO A 4 2.20 10.52 -15.73
CA PRO A 4 2.23 9.11 -15.37
C PRO A 4 2.43 8.87 -13.86
N TYR A 5 3.21 9.72 -13.18
CA TYR A 5 3.44 9.61 -11.74
C TYR A 5 2.24 10.08 -10.91
N VAL A 6 1.44 11.02 -11.43
CA VAL A 6 0.17 11.41 -10.82
C VAL A 6 -0.84 10.26 -10.94
N ILE A 7 -0.93 9.62 -12.11
CA ILE A 7 -1.76 8.42 -12.31
C ILE A 7 -1.28 7.30 -11.39
N LEU A 8 0.03 7.07 -11.28
CA LEU A 8 0.61 6.05 -10.42
C LEU A 8 0.21 6.26 -8.94
N LEU A 9 0.24 7.51 -8.46
CA LEU A 9 -0.22 7.84 -7.10
C LEU A 9 -1.73 7.61 -6.93
N GLY A 10 -2.54 7.94 -7.94
CA GLY A 10 -3.98 7.65 -7.92
C GLY A 10 -4.29 6.15 -7.89
N LEU A 11 -3.59 5.36 -8.71
CA LEU A 11 -3.70 3.90 -8.72
C LEU A 11 -3.20 3.27 -7.42
N LEU A 12 -2.11 3.77 -6.86
CA LEU A 12 -1.60 3.34 -5.55
C LEU A 12 -2.68 3.49 -4.48
N LEU A 13 -3.37 4.64 -4.46
CA LEU A 13 -4.42 4.92 -3.49
C LEU A 13 -5.61 3.95 -3.62
N LEU A 14 -5.97 3.56 -4.85
CA LEU A 14 -7.00 2.53 -5.07
C LEU A 14 -6.55 1.15 -4.57
N VAL A 15 -5.31 0.76 -4.88
CA VAL A 15 -4.74 -0.51 -4.41
C VAL A 15 -4.69 -0.53 -2.88
N ASP A 16 -4.29 0.57 -2.24
CA ASP A 16 -4.21 0.67 -0.79
C ASP A 16 -5.56 0.46 -0.13
N ILE A 17 -6.64 1.06 -0.65
CA ILE A 17 -7.99 0.87 -0.10
C ILE A 17 -8.41 -0.60 -0.18
N LEU A 18 -8.18 -1.24 -1.33
CA LEU A 18 -8.55 -2.64 -1.55
C LEU A 18 -7.72 -3.58 -0.65
N THR A 19 -6.40 -3.45 -0.69
CA THR A 19 -5.48 -4.29 0.08
C THR A 19 -5.63 -4.06 1.58
N PHE A 20 -5.85 -2.83 2.04
CA PHE A 20 -6.12 -2.56 3.45
C PHE A 20 -7.42 -3.21 3.93
N THR A 21 -8.45 -3.27 3.09
CA THR A 21 -9.70 -3.94 3.42
C THR A 21 -9.49 -5.44 3.65
N GLU A 22 -8.70 -6.08 2.78
CA GLU A 22 -8.33 -7.50 2.95
C GLU A 22 -7.47 -7.73 4.19
N ILE A 23 -6.44 -6.90 4.41
CA ILE A 23 -5.58 -6.98 5.60
C ILE A 23 -6.40 -6.81 6.88
N ALA A 24 -7.30 -5.82 6.92
CA ALA A 24 -8.18 -5.60 8.06
C ALA A 24 -9.10 -6.79 8.30
N SER A 25 -9.54 -7.48 7.24
CA SER A 25 -10.31 -8.73 7.37
C SER A 25 -9.50 -9.84 8.03
N LEU A 26 -8.23 -10.01 7.67
CA LEU A 26 -7.33 -11.03 8.22
C LEU A 26 -6.98 -10.75 9.69
N VAL A 27 -6.71 -9.49 10.03
CA VAL A 27 -6.37 -9.08 11.41
C VAL A 27 -7.55 -9.20 12.37
N ARG A 28 -8.79 -9.22 11.87
CA ARG A 28 -10.00 -9.43 12.69
C ARG A 28 -10.35 -10.91 12.88
N GLN A 29 -9.62 -11.83 12.25
CA GLN A 29 -9.89 -13.25 12.42
C GLN A 29 -9.39 -13.74 13.80
N PRO A 30 -10.06 -14.72 14.41
CA PRO A 30 -9.68 -15.24 15.73
C PRO A 30 -8.44 -16.15 15.70
N SER A 31 -7.82 -16.37 14.53
CA SER A 31 -6.64 -17.22 14.37
C SER A 31 -5.36 -16.39 14.42
N ASP A 32 -4.49 -16.68 15.40
CA ASP A 32 -3.19 -16.00 15.55
C ASP A 32 -2.33 -16.05 14.29
N LEU A 33 -2.38 -17.16 13.55
CA LEU A 33 -1.68 -17.30 12.28
C LEU A 33 -2.22 -16.33 11.22
N GLN A 34 -3.54 -16.18 11.13
CA GLN A 34 -4.17 -15.25 10.17
C GLN A 34 -3.88 -13.80 10.53
N VAL A 35 -3.90 -13.47 11.83
CA VAL A 35 -3.51 -12.14 12.32
C VAL A 35 -2.05 -11.85 12.00
N ALA A 36 -1.13 -12.80 12.24
CA ALA A 36 0.29 -12.64 11.92
C ALA A 36 0.51 -12.42 10.41
N ILE A 37 -0.20 -13.15 9.55
CA ILE A 37 -0.17 -12.95 8.09
C ILE A 37 -0.67 -11.56 7.74
N GLY A 38 -1.81 -11.13 8.31
CA GLY A 38 -2.37 -9.79 8.09
C GLY A 38 -1.40 -8.67 8.47
N LEU A 39 -0.74 -8.80 9.63
CA LEU A 39 0.29 -7.84 10.08
C LEU A 39 1.53 -7.85 9.18
N GLY A 40 1.96 -9.02 8.70
CA GLY A 40 3.05 -9.15 7.74
C GLY A 40 2.73 -8.47 6.41
N LEU A 41 1.52 -8.67 5.89
CA LEU A 41 1.04 -8.00 4.68
C LEU A 41 0.92 -6.48 4.87
N LEU A 42 0.48 -6.02 6.04
CA LEU A 42 0.47 -4.60 6.38
C LEU A 42 1.88 -3.98 6.33
N LEU A 43 2.86 -4.67 6.89
CA LEU A 43 4.26 -4.22 6.85
C LEU A 43 4.75 -4.10 5.40
N VAL A 44 4.46 -5.10 4.56
CA VAL A 44 4.81 -5.07 3.14
C VAL A 44 4.12 -3.92 2.42
N LEU A 45 2.83 -3.69 2.66
CA LEU A 45 2.06 -2.59 2.06
C LEU A 45 2.66 -1.22 2.40
N VAL A 46 3.05 -1.00 3.66
CA VAL A 46 3.68 0.25 4.11
C VAL A 46 5.04 0.45 3.44
N ILE A 47 5.86 -0.59 3.38
CA ILE A 47 7.18 -0.52 2.74
C ILE A 47 7.04 -0.22 1.24
N ALA A 48 6.16 -0.93 0.54
CA ALA A 48 5.90 -0.71 -0.88
C ALA A 48 5.42 0.73 -1.13
N ASN A 49 4.48 1.22 -0.31
CA ASN A 49 3.98 2.59 -0.38
C ASN A 49 5.10 3.61 -0.26
N PHE A 50 5.96 3.46 0.74
CA PHE A 50 7.09 4.37 0.95
C PHE A 50 7.95 4.50 -0.31
N PHE A 51 8.29 3.38 -0.97
CA PHE A 51 9.10 3.40 -2.19
C PHE A 51 8.37 4.05 -3.36
N VAL A 52 7.10 3.69 -3.60
CA VAL A 52 6.31 4.24 -4.72
C VAL A 52 6.08 5.74 -4.55
N ILE A 53 5.72 6.18 -3.35
CA ILE A 53 5.53 7.60 -3.02
C ILE A 53 6.86 8.35 -3.16
N ARG A 54 7.94 7.84 -2.58
CA ARG A 54 9.27 8.46 -2.67
C ARG A 54 9.72 8.59 -4.13
N LEU A 55 9.55 7.56 -4.94
CA LEU A 55 9.89 7.58 -6.37
C LEU A 55 9.04 8.60 -7.12
N SER A 56 7.73 8.59 -6.88
CA SER A 56 6.78 9.50 -7.54
C SER A 56 7.08 10.96 -7.20
N ILE A 57 7.26 11.29 -5.92
CA ILE A 57 7.60 12.65 -5.48
C ILE A 57 8.92 13.11 -6.08
N ASN A 58 9.96 12.26 -6.07
CA ASN A 58 11.27 12.62 -6.63
C ASN A 58 11.20 12.91 -8.14
N LYS A 59 10.30 12.25 -8.88
CA LYS A 59 10.09 12.49 -10.31
C LYS A 59 9.14 13.66 -10.60
N LEU A 60 8.31 14.04 -9.62
CA LEU A 60 7.41 15.19 -9.70
C LEU A 60 8.09 16.52 -9.31
N LYS A 61 9.19 16.47 -8.54
CA LYS A 61 10.00 17.65 -8.24
C LYS A 61 10.39 18.39 -9.54
N PRO A 62 10.29 19.74 -9.55
CA PRO A 62 10.73 20.57 -10.68
C PRO A 62 12.23 20.44 -10.92
#